data_AF-A0A0M8Z2Q1-F1
#
_entry.id   AF-A0A0M8Z2Q1-F1
#
_cell.length_a   1.000
_cell.length_b   1.000
_cell.length_c   1.000
_cell.angle_alpha   90.00
_cell.angle_beta   90.00
_cell.angle_gamma   90.00
#
_symmetry.space_group_name_H-M   'P 1'
#
loop_
_entity.id
_entity.type
_entity.pdbx_description
1 polymer ?
#
loop_
_entity_poly.entity_id
_entity_poly.type
_entity_poly.pdbx_seq_one_letter_code
_entity_poly.pdbx_strand_id
1 'polypeptide(L)' 'TGGLGPLFAEHLLAAGAERVVLASRRGPDAPGMNQLRERLPGIEVVACDVTDRDALTELVARHDITGVVHAAG' A
#
# COMPACT_ATOMS: atom_id res chain seq x y z
N THR A 1 -0.75 0.51 8.72
CA THR A 1 0.50 1.03 8.13
C THR A 1 1.31 1.73 9.21
N GLY A 2 2.61 1.46 9.31
CA GLY A 2 3.52 2.32 10.08
C GLY A 2 3.78 3.62 9.33
N GLY A 3 4.34 4.65 10.00
CA GLY A 3 4.51 5.99 9.42
C GLY A 3 5.32 6.05 8.12
N LEU A 4 6.15 5.04 7.82
CA LEU A 4 7.00 5.00 6.62
C LEU A 4 6.23 4.66 5.33
N GLY A 5 5.15 3.87 5.41
CA GLY A 5 4.41 3.43 4.21
C GLY A 5 3.90 4.60 3.35
N PRO A 6 3.21 5.60 3.95
CA PRO A 6 2.79 6.79 3.23
C PRO A 6 3.93 7.59 2.59
N LEU A 7 5.08 7.70 3.27
CA LEU A 7 6.25 8.42 2.75
C LEU A 7 6.84 7.73 1.52
N PHE A 8 6.91 6.41 1.52
CA PHE A 8 7.32 5.66 0.33
C PHE A 8 6.30 5.78 -0.80
N ALA A 9 5.01 5.75 -0.53
CA ALA A 9 4.00 5.94 -1.58
C ALA A 9 4.11 7.30 -2.26
N GLU A 10 4.27 8.37 -1.48
CA GLU A 10 4.50 9.72 -2.02
C GLU A 10 5.77 9.78 -2.87
N HIS A 11 6.88 9.22 -2.37
CA HIS A 11 8.14 9.19 -3.10
C HIS A 11 8.06 8.39 -4.40
N LEU A 12 7.46 7.20 -4.37
CA LEU A 12 7.37 6.32 -5.55
C LEU A 12 6.48 6.91 -6.64
N LEU A 13 5.34 7.51 -6.27
CA LEU A 13 4.50 8.23 -7.23
C LEU A 13 5.25 9.42 -7.84
N ALA A 14 5.99 10.19 -7.03
CA ALA A 14 6.82 11.28 -7.54
C ALA A 14 7.98 10.79 -8.44
N ALA A 15 8.49 9.58 -8.21
CA ALA A 15 9.52 8.94 -9.02
C ALA A 15 8.97 8.30 -10.31
N GLY A 16 7.66 8.36 -10.56
CA GLY A 16 7.03 7.90 -11.80
C GLY A 16 6.29 6.56 -11.70
N ALA A 17 6.09 6.01 -10.50
CA ALA A 17 5.19 4.87 -10.35
C ALA A 17 3.75 5.29 -10.68
N GLU A 18 3.07 4.51 -11.53
CA GLU A 18 1.67 4.80 -11.91
C GLU A 18 0.68 4.51 -10.78
N ARG A 19 0.97 3.46 -9.99
CA ARG A 19 0.15 3.03 -8.86
C ARG A 19 1.02 2.52 -7.71
N VAL A 20 0.59 2.79 -6.49
CA VAL A 20 1.17 2.20 -5.28
C VAL A 20 0.08 1.53 -4.44
N VAL A 21 0.30 0.26 -4.08
CA VAL A 21 -0.61 -0.47 -3.19
C VAL A 21 -0.05 -0.46 -1.76
N LEU A 22 -0.78 0.16 -0.83
CA LEU A 22 -0.48 0.18 0.60
C LEU A 22 -1.25 -0.93 1.31
N ALA A 23 -0.57 -2.04 1.57
CA ALA A 23 -1.12 -3.18 2.30
C ALA A 23 -0.84 -3.06 3.81
N SER A 24 -1.87 -3.22 4.64
CA SER A 24 -1.69 -3.46 6.08
C SER A 24 -2.94 -4.05 6.71
N ARG A 25 -2.84 -4.69 7.88
CA ARG A 25 -3.99 -5.30 8.58
C ARG A 25 -5.20 -4.38 8.74
N ARG A 26 -4.97 -3.10 9.06
CA ARG A 26 -6.05 -2.09 9.21
C ARG A 26 -6.53 -1.50 7.89
N GLY A 27 -5.75 -1.62 6.81
CA GLY A 27 -6.13 -1.12 5.49
C GLY A 27 -6.67 0.33 5.51
N PRO A 28 -7.81 0.58 4.83
CA PRO A 28 -8.49 1.88 4.83
C PRO A 28 -8.88 2.42 6.21
N ASP A 29 -9.07 1.54 7.21
CA ASP A 29 -9.45 1.92 8.58
C ASP A 29 -8.25 2.40 9.41
N ALA A 30 -7.05 2.42 8.83
CA ALA A 30 -5.90 3.03 9.48
C ALA A 30 -6.09 4.55 9.63
N PRO A 31 -5.63 5.17 10.74
CA PRO A 31 -5.70 6.62 10.91
C PRO A 31 -5.04 7.39 9.76
N GLY A 32 -5.71 8.44 9.26
CA GLY A 32 -5.16 9.34 8.24
C GLY A 32 -5.29 8.86 6.79
N MET A 33 -5.89 7.69 6.56
CA MET A 33 -5.81 7.02 5.26
C MET A 33 -6.76 7.60 4.21
N ASN A 34 -7.91 8.15 4.62
CA ASN A 34 -8.81 8.90 3.74
C ASN A 34 -8.12 10.18 3.21
N GLN A 35 -7.51 10.96 4.10
CA GLN A 35 -6.77 12.17 3.71
C GLN A 35 -5.59 11.85 2.77
N LEU A 36 -4.92 10.71 2.99
CA LEU A 36 -3.82 10.28 2.14
C LEU A 36 -4.32 9.94 0.72
N ARG A 37 -5.45 9.22 0.60
CA ARG A 37 -6.06 8.86 -0.69
C ARG A 37 -6.51 10.09 -1.49
N GLU A 38 -7.06 11.09 -0.81
CA GLU A 38 -7.43 12.36 -1.43
C GLU A 38 -6.21 13.12 -1.96
N ARG A 39 -5.11 13.11 -1.21
CA ARG A 39 -3.85 13.78 -1.59
C ARG A 39 -3.08 13.04 -2.69
N LEU A 40 -3.17 11.70 -2.74
CA LEU A 40 -2.38 10.85 -3.62
C LEU A 40 -3.30 9.90 -4.41
N PRO A 41 -3.90 10.35 -5.54
CA PRO A 41 -4.88 9.55 -6.28
C PRO A 41 -4.31 8.26 -6.92
N GLY A 42 -2.98 8.14 -6.98
CA GLY A 42 -2.29 6.93 -7.46
C GLY A 42 -2.15 5.82 -6.41
N ILE A 43 -2.68 5.99 -5.19
CA ILE A 43 -2.61 4.95 -4.16
C ILE A 43 -3.89 4.11 -4.08
N GLU A 44 -3.69 2.83 -3.80
CA GLU A 44 -4.73 1.91 -3.37
C GLU A 44 -4.40 1.39 -1.98
N VAL A 45 -5.36 1.37 -1.06
CA VAL A 45 -5.14 0.95 0.32
C VAL A 45 -5.92 -0.32 0.58
N VAL A 46 -5.23 -1.39 0.96
CA VAL A 46 -5.81 -2.72 1.11
C VAL A 46 -5.61 -3.24 2.53
N ALA A 47 -6.68 -3.79 3.09
CA ALA A 47 -6.60 -4.60 4.29
C ALA A 47 -5.98 -5.97 3.94
N CYS A 48 -4.77 -6.21 4.40
CA CYS A 48 -4.07 -7.48 4.18
C CYS A 48 -3.08 -7.71 5.31
N ASP A 49 -3.08 -8.91 5.87
CA ASP A 49 -1.98 -9.38 6.72
C ASP A 49 -0.87 -9.95 5.84
N VAL A 50 0.35 -9.44 5.98
CA VAL A 50 1.51 -9.91 5.19
C VAL A 50 2.03 -11.26 5.67
N THR A 51 1.58 -11.73 6.84
CA THR A 51 1.91 -13.07 7.37
C THR A 51 0.94 -14.14 6.88
N ASP A 52 -0.20 -13.75 6.30
CA ASP A 52 -1.15 -14.65 5.66
C ASP A 52 -0.75 -14.86 4.18
N ARG A 53 -0.31 -16.08 3.88
CA ARG A 53 0.16 -16.45 2.55
C ARG A 53 -0.95 -16.39 1.49
N ASP A 54 -2.14 -16.83 1.83
CA ASP A 54 -3.22 -16.94 0.86
C ASP A 54 -3.76 -15.55 0.53
N ALA A 55 -3.94 -14.71 1.55
CA ALA A 55 -4.31 -13.30 1.37
C ALA A 55 -3.28 -12.54 0.53
N LEU A 56 -1.98 -12.75 0.77
CA LEU A 56 -0.92 -12.11 -0.01
C LEU A 56 -0.88 -12.61 -1.46
N THR A 57 -1.12 -13.91 -1.67
CA THR A 57 -1.17 -14.50 -3.01
C THR A 57 -2.31 -13.89 -3.83
N GLU A 58 -3.50 -13.76 -3.23
CA GLU A 58 -4.64 -13.11 -3.87
C GLU A 58 -4.33 -11.64 -4.18
N LEU A 59 -3.75 -10.90 -3.22
CA LEU A 59 -3.40 -9.50 -3.41
C LEU A 59 -2.43 -9.31 -4.58
N VAL A 60 -1.35 -10.08 -4.62
CA VAL A 60 -0.35 -9.97 -5.69
C VAL A 60 -0.94 -10.35 -7.04
N ALA A 61 -1.83 -11.35 -7.11
CA ALA A 61 -2.47 -11.76 -8.35
C ALA A 61 -3.42 -10.70 -8.95
N ARG A 62 -3.93 -9.74 -8.15
CA ARG A 62 -4.80 -8.66 -8.63
C ARG A 62 -4.04 -7.52 -9.32
N HIS A 63 -2.71 -7.49 -9.23
CA HIS A 63 -1.90 -6.36 -9.71
C HIS A 63 -0.66 -6.86 -10.46
N ASP A 64 -0.23 -6.12 -11.48
CA ASP A 64 1.05 -6.37 -12.13
C ASP A 64 2.19 -5.74 -11.31
N ILE A 65 2.59 -6.42 -10.24
CA ILE A 65 3.58 -5.89 -9.27
C ILE A 65 4.99 -5.93 -9.86
N THR A 66 5.59 -4.77 -10.06
CA THR A 66 6.96 -4.61 -10.58
C THR A 66 8.00 -4.33 -9.49
N GLY A 67 7.57 -4.06 -8.25
CA GLY A 67 8.46 -3.80 -7.12
C GLY A 67 7.74 -3.93 -5.77
N VAL A 68 8.49 -4.32 -4.74
CA VAL A 68 7.97 -4.50 -3.37
C VAL A 68 8.87 -3.79 -2.37
N VAL A 69 8.26 -2.96 -1.51
CA VAL A 69 8.91 -2.38 -0.33
C VAL A 69 8.29 -3.01 0.92
N HIS A 70 9.06 -3.84 1.62
CA HIS A 70 8.61 -4.43 2.88
C HIS A 70 8.92 -3.51 4.05
N ALA A 71 7.90 -2.76 4.50
CA ALA A 71 7.98 -1.84 5.64
C ALA A 71 7.01 -2.23 6.77
N ALA A 72 6.55 -3.48 6.79
CA ALA A 72 5.79 -4.03 7.91
C ALA A 72 6.75 -4.35 9.06
N GLY A 73 6.24 -4.22 10.29
CA GLY A 73 6.89 -4.58 11.53
C GLY A 73 5.86 -4.93 12.59
#